data_AF-A0A6V7ITB4-F1
#
_entry.id   AF-A0A6V7ITB4-F1
#
_cell.length_a   1.000
_cell.length_b   1.000
_cell.length_c   1.000
_cell.angle_alpha   90.00
_cell.angle_beta   90.00
_cell.angle_gamma   90.00
#
_symmetry.space_group_name_H-M   'P 1'
#
loop_
_entity.id
_entity.type
_entity.pdbx_description
1 polymer ?
#
loop_
_entity_poly.entity_id
_entity_poly.type
_entity_poly.pdbx_seq_one_letter_code
_entity_poly.pdbx_strand_id
1 'polypeptide(L)' 'PRLKVVSTMSAGYDHLDVPEIKRRGIKVGHTPGVLSAAVAEIAIMLLLNAARRAHEGRCLLE' A
#
# COMPACT_ATOMS: atom_id res chain seq x y z
N PRO A 1 10.88 28.70 7.57
CA PRO A 1 9.82 27.66 7.49
C PRO A 1 9.55 27.03 8.87
N ARG A 2 8.30 26.60 9.15
CA ARG A 2 7.89 26.01 10.46
C ARG A 2 7.60 24.50 10.42
N LEU A 3 7.75 23.85 9.26
CA LEU A 3 7.44 22.42 9.08
C LEU A 3 8.44 21.56 9.87
N LYS A 4 7.93 20.61 10.67
CA LYS A 4 8.74 19.76 11.56
C LYS A 4 8.65 18.27 11.23
N VAL A 5 7.52 17.82 10.68
CA VAL A 5 7.25 16.40 10.39
C VAL A 5 6.42 16.29 9.12
N VAL A 6 6.70 15.27 8.32
CA VAL A 6 5.88 14.80 7.19
C VAL A 6 5.52 13.34 7.49
N SER A 7 4.24 12.97 7.36
CA SER A 7 3.80 11.59 7.54
C SER A 7 2.88 11.20 6.40
N THR A 8 2.98 9.95 5.96
CA THR A 8 2.10 9.38 4.94
C THR A 8 1.31 8.18 5.48
N MET A 9 0.10 7.99 4.96
CA MET A 9 -0.77 6.84 5.29
C MET A 9 -0.55 5.72 4.27
N SER A 10 0.71 5.29 4.12
CA SER A 10 1.12 4.25 3.19
C SER A 10 2.22 3.40 3.79
N ALA A 11 2.34 2.14 3.32
CA ALA A 11 3.43 1.25 3.70
C ALA A 11 4.75 1.65 3.04
N GLY A 12 4.73 2.12 1.80
CA GLY A 12 5.89 2.69 1.11
C GLY A 12 5.97 4.20 1.26
N TYR A 13 7.14 4.78 1.05
CA TYR A 13 7.38 6.23 1.12
C TYR A 13 8.19 6.75 -0.08
N ASP A 14 8.26 5.99 -1.18
CA ASP A 14 9.07 6.28 -2.37
C ASP A 14 8.67 7.57 -3.11
N HIS A 15 7.43 8.03 -2.89
CA HIS A 15 6.91 9.30 -3.42
C HIS A 15 7.42 10.52 -2.62
N LEU A 16 8.17 10.32 -1.55
CA LEU A 16 8.78 11.38 -0.75
C LEU A 16 10.26 11.55 -1.11
N ASP A 17 10.70 12.80 -1.30
CA ASP A 17 12.13 13.13 -1.40
C ASP A 17 12.79 13.06 -0.01
N VAL A 18 13.07 11.85 0.45
CA VAL A 18 13.68 11.60 1.77
C VAL A 18 15.04 12.31 1.92
N PRO A 19 15.93 12.35 0.91
CA PRO A 19 17.17 13.13 0.99
C PRO A 19 16.94 14.60 1.30
N GLU A 20 16.00 15.25 0.61
CA GLU A 20 15.69 16.67 0.83
C GLU A 20 15.06 16.92 2.20
N ILE A 21 14.11 16.07 2.59
CA ILE A 21 13.42 16.19 3.88
C ILE A 21 14.43 16.03 5.02
N LYS A 22 15.37 15.08 4.90
CA LYS A 22 16.46 14.89 5.85
C LYS A 22 17.41 16.09 5.88
N ARG A 23 17.77 16.65 4.73
CA ARG A 23 18.61 17.87 4.64
C ARG A 23 18.01 19.05 5.40
N ARG A 24 16.68 19.15 5.43
CA ARG A 24 15.94 20.19 6.17
C ARG A 24 15.72 19.89 7.65
N GLY A 25 16.17 18.74 8.16
CA GLY A 25 15.97 18.32 9.54
C GLY A 25 14.51 17.98 9.89
N ILE A 26 13.70 17.63 8.89
CA ILE A 26 12.29 17.27 9.05
C ILE A 26 12.19 15.76 9.24
N LYS A 27 11.32 15.30 10.15
CA LYS A 27 11.11 13.86 10.38
C LYS A 27 10.11 13.27 9.37
N VAL A 28 10.32 12.02 8.97
CA VAL A 28 9.40 11.26 8.09
C VAL A 28 8.74 10.13 8.88
N GLY A 29 7.42 10.01 8.75
CA GLY A 29 6.62 8.89 9.23
C GLY A 29 5.91 8.18 8.07
N HIS A 30 5.75 6.86 8.19
CA HIS A 30 4.92 6.04 7.30
C HIS A 30 4.33 4.89 8.13
N THR A 31 3.44 4.09 7.54
CA THR A 31 2.71 3.04 8.25
C THR A 31 3.05 1.66 7.68
N PRO A 32 4.20 1.07 8.03
CA PRO A 32 4.53 -0.28 7.59
C PRO A 32 3.69 -1.31 8.36
N GLY A 33 3.35 -2.43 7.71
CA GLY A 33 2.71 -3.59 8.36
C GLY A 33 1.22 -3.48 8.67
N VAL A 34 0.62 -2.29 8.69
CA VAL A 34 -0.83 -2.11 8.98
C VAL A 34 -1.76 -2.80 7.98
N LEU A 35 -1.30 -3.01 6.74
CA LEU A 35 -2.09 -3.61 5.65
C LEU A 35 -1.76 -5.09 5.39
N SER A 36 -0.89 -5.71 6.18
CA SER A 36 -0.43 -7.09 5.93
C SER A 36 -1.57 -8.11 5.90
N ALA A 37 -2.52 -8.01 6.84
CA ALA A 37 -3.68 -8.91 6.90
C ALA A 37 -4.59 -8.73 5.67
N ALA A 38 -4.97 -7.49 5.37
CA ALA A 38 -5.83 -7.18 4.22
C ALA A 38 -5.21 -7.63 2.88
N VAL A 39 -3.89 -7.43 2.71
CA VAL A 39 -3.18 -7.91 1.51
C VAL A 39 -3.16 -9.44 1.45
N ALA A 40 -2.94 -10.11 2.58
CA ALA A 40 -2.98 -11.58 2.62
C ALA A 40 -4.36 -12.13 2.24
N GLU A 41 -5.45 -11.54 2.75
CA GLU A 41 -6.82 -11.91 2.41
C GLU A 41 -7.09 -11.78 0.91
N ILE A 42 -6.73 -10.64 0.32
CA ILE A 42 -6.90 -10.42 -1.13
C ILE A 42 -6.01 -11.36 -1.94
N ALA A 43 -4.77 -11.63 -1.51
CA ALA A 43 -3.89 -12.56 -2.21
C ALA A 43 -4.47 -13.98 -2.28
N ILE A 44 -5.01 -14.48 -1.16
CA ILE A 44 -5.69 -15.79 -1.12
C ILE A 44 -6.98 -15.75 -1.95
N MET A 45 -7.75 -14.67 -1.89
CA MET A 45 -8.93 -14.49 -2.73
C MET A 45 -8.57 -14.57 -4.22
N LEU A 46 -7.55 -13.84 -4.67
CA LEU A 46 -7.08 -13.84 -6.06
C LEU A 46 -6.59 -15.22 -6.50
N LEU A 47 -5.86 -15.94 -5.63
CA LEU A 47 -5.42 -17.31 -5.88
C LEU A 47 -6.61 -18.24 -6.14
N LEU A 48 -7.64 -18.20 -5.30
CA LEU A 48 -8.85 -19.02 -5.47
C LEU A 48 -9.63 -18.64 -6.73
N ASN A 49 -9.76 -17.33 -7.00
CA ASN A 49 -10.44 -16.83 -8.20
C ASN A 49 -9.75 -17.32 -9.48
N ALA A 50 -8.42 -17.26 -9.52
CA ALA A 50 -7.63 -17.75 -10.64
C ALA A 50 -7.76 -19.28 -10.80
N ALA A 51 -7.62 -20.04 -9.71
CA ALA A 51 -7.69 -21.50 -9.73
C ALA A 51 -9.06 -22.04 -10.19
N ARG A 52 -10.13 -21.26 -9.98
CA ARG A 52 -11.51 -21.67 -10.31
C ARG A 52 -12.10 -20.91 -11.50
N ARG A 53 -11.30 -20.11 -12.21
CA ARG A 53 -11.74 -19.27 -13.34
C ARG A 53 -12.98 -18.43 -12.99
N ALA A 54 -13.04 -17.95 -11.75
CA ALA A 54 -14.23 -17.31 -11.18
C ALA A 54 -14.62 -16.03 -11.94
N HIS A 55 -13.64 -15.26 -12.43
CA HIS A 55 -13.90 -14.08 -13.24
C HIS A 55 -14.62 -14.42 -14.56
N GLU A 56 -14.18 -15.47 -15.25
CA GLU A 56 -14.78 -15.92 -16.50
C GLU A 56 -16.19 -16.49 -16.26
N GLY A 57 -16.36 -17.25 -15.17
CA GLY A 57 -17.67 -17.72 -14.73
C GLY A 57 -18.64 -16.56 -14.46
N ARG A 58 -18.19 -15.47 -13.83
CA ARG A 58 -18.99 -14.25 -13.64
C ARG A 58 -19.37 -13.61 -14.97
N CYS A 59 -18.42 -13.44 -15.90
CA CYS A 59 -18.68 -12.83 -17.21
C CYS A 59 -19.66 -13.64 -18.09
N LEU A 60 -19.82 -14.94 -17.87
CA LEU A 60 -20.80 -15.77 -18.59
C LEU A 60 -22.24 -15.64 -18.05
N LEU A 61 -22.39 -15.10 -16.83
CA LEU A 61 -23.69 -14.92 -16.17
C LEU A 61 -24.26 -13.50 -16.36
N GLU A 62 -23.41 -12.55 -16.77
CA GLU A 62 -23.77 -11.17 -17.16
C GLU A 62 -24.11 -11.13 -18.66
#